data_AF-A0A0A2VKE9-F1
#
_entry.id   AF-A0A0A2VKE9-F1
#
_cell.length_a   1.000
_cell.length_b   1.000
_cell.length_c   1.000
_cell.angle_alpha   90.00
_cell.angle_beta   90.00
_cell.angle_gamma   90.00
#
_symmetry.space_group_name_H-M   'P 1'
#
loop_
_entity.id
_entity.type
_entity.pdbx_description
1 polymer ?
#
loop_
_entity_poly.entity_id
_entity_poly.type
_entity_poly.pdbx_seq_one_letter_code
_entity_poly.pdbx_strand_id
1 'polypeptide(L)'
;MSEAVRGSDSPWRSDWDMMTLTGRNMGPRGLISKETFFEAIKEDRERVYREIANIMDEARGTLGRVRNERDEKQKQVDELDQQVDSLIEERNALQLAVNSLALQARPAEAQKAQRSAKLGDPKHLTDGKEPIFESWLSRMRRKLAVNADHFPTEESRIAYVENRTEGEAARHLAPKMREDHPEKFETAEEVFEYLQGIYEDVNKLENAKVEYRRLVMRNGYEPRTSFDWKPLLETLPRVEKLKREDARQHVIQMEEIWKLAVDNVKRAQGIESQANKHRREPNFGVGDKVFLSLKDYTIQRPSRKLAEQNEGPFEIIEKVGNSYRLRLPNSMKIHPISSPDKLRKDANDPLPGQQNETPETVKIQGENEWEVEDVLASRISRGKLQYRVKRLGFDDDSTWYPAPNLKGSPHLI
;
A
#
# COMPACT_ATOMS: atom_id res chain seq x y z
N MET A 1 36.28 17.60 -21.81
CA MET A 1 35.94 16.39 -22.59
C MET A 1 34.43 16.38 -22.73
N SER A 2 33.94 16.81 -23.89
CA SER A 2 32.52 17.03 -24.19
C SER A 2 31.94 15.79 -24.85
N GLU A 3 31.24 14.96 -24.08
CA GLU A 3 30.40 13.89 -24.62
C GLU A 3 29.09 14.50 -25.15
N ALA A 4 29.02 14.67 -26.46
CA ALA A 4 27.82 15.10 -27.16
C ALA A 4 26.86 13.91 -27.31
N VAL A 5 25.84 13.86 -26.45
CA VAL A 5 24.71 12.94 -26.55
C VAL A 5 23.93 13.28 -27.83
N ARG A 6 24.01 12.37 -28.82
CA ARG A 6 23.24 12.44 -30.08
C ARG A 6 21.76 12.24 -29.78
N GLY A 7 21.00 13.32 -29.74
CA GLY A 7 19.54 13.32 -29.70
C GLY A 7 18.96 12.84 -31.02
N SER A 8 18.26 11.71 -30.94
CA SER A 8 17.19 11.17 -31.79
C SER A 8 16.68 12.05 -32.94
N ASP A 9 16.80 11.51 -34.15
CA ASP A 9 16.05 11.93 -35.33
C ASP A 9 14.53 11.87 -35.07
N SER A 10 13.85 12.96 -35.42
CA SER A 10 12.43 13.20 -35.17
C SER A 10 11.53 12.29 -36.04
N PRO A 11 10.45 11.67 -35.52
CA PRO A 11 9.72 10.61 -36.22
C PRO A 11 8.67 11.08 -37.24
N TRP A 12 8.54 12.38 -37.48
CA TRP A 12 7.47 12.95 -38.30
C TRP A 12 7.87 13.15 -39.76
N ARG A 13 8.44 12.12 -40.40
CA ARG A 13 8.55 12.12 -41.87
C ARG A 13 7.13 12.03 -42.44
N SER A 14 6.78 13.06 -43.20
CA SER A 14 5.42 13.40 -43.65
C SER A 14 4.74 12.26 -44.39
N ASP A 15 3.45 12.04 -44.07
CA ASP A 15 2.47 11.08 -44.61
C ASP A 15 2.31 10.99 -46.15
N TRP A 16 3.16 11.66 -46.93
CA TRP A 16 3.16 11.64 -48.39
C TRP A 16 3.79 10.37 -49.00
N ASP A 17 4.42 9.50 -48.20
CA ASP A 17 5.16 8.31 -48.67
C ASP A 17 4.28 7.04 -48.84
N MET A 18 2.94 7.14 -48.88
CA MET A 18 2.03 5.96 -48.79
C MET A 18 1.15 5.66 -50.03
N MET A 19 1.47 6.10 -51.25
CA MET A 19 0.64 5.81 -52.45
C MET A 19 1.41 5.24 -53.65
N THR A 20 0.79 4.29 -54.35
CA THR A 20 1.48 3.14 -54.97
C THR A 20 1.05 2.89 -56.44
N LEU A 21 1.99 2.51 -57.34
CA LEU A 21 1.67 2.23 -58.76
C LEU A 21 2.32 0.99 -59.41
N THR A 22 1.80 0.68 -60.61
CA THR A 22 1.64 -0.61 -61.29
C THR A 22 2.76 -0.99 -62.28
N GLY A 23 3.05 -2.30 -62.33
CA GLY A 23 3.84 -2.97 -63.35
C GLY A 23 3.77 -4.50 -63.16
N ARG A 24 3.64 -5.27 -64.25
CA ARG A 24 3.35 -6.73 -64.23
C ARG A 24 4.46 -7.56 -63.58
N ASN A 25 4.41 -7.75 -62.28
CA ASN A 25 4.74 -8.99 -61.59
C ASN A 25 4.55 -8.78 -60.10
N MET A 26 3.75 -9.65 -59.49
CA MET A 26 3.20 -9.53 -58.15
C MET A 26 4.32 -9.37 -57.10
N GLY A 27 4.44 -8.15 -56.58
CA GLY A 27 5.27 -7.79 -55.43
C GLY A 27 4.86 -6.40 -54.92
N PRO A 28 4.95 -6.13 -53.61
CA PRO A 28 4.44 -4.91 -52.99
C PRO A 28 5.08 -3.65 -53.61
N ARG A 29 4.21 -2.76 -54.09
CA ARG A 29 4.50 -1.58 -54.91
C ARG A 29 5.50 -0.64 -54.22
N GLY A 30 6.68 -0.45 -54.80
CA GLY A 30 7.73 0.44 -54.30
C GLY A 30 7.44 1.93 -54.55
N LEU A 31 8.03 2.77 -53.71
CA LEU A 31 7.97 4.23 -53.77
C LEU A 31 8.46 4.75 -55.14
N ILE A 32 7.64 5.54 -55.82
CA ILE A 32 8.07 6.35 -56.98
C ILE A 32 8.77 7.59 -56.43
N SER A 33 9.97 7.88 -56.94
CA SER A 33 10.65 9.13 -56.62
C SER A 33 9.89 10.31 -57.23
N LYS A 34 10.00 11.49 -56.63
CA LYS A 34 9.38 12.71 -57.16
C LYS A 34 9.79 12.94 -58.63
N GLU A 35 11.04 12.64 -58.98
CA GLU A 35 11.58 12.77 -60.32
C GLU A 35 10.89 11.83 -61.31
N THR A 36 10.76 10.55 -60.95
CA THR A 36 10.10 9.54 -61.80
C THR A 36 8.61 9.84 -62.00
N PHE A 37 7.94 10.43 -61.00
CA PHE A 37 6.57 10.93 -61.16
C PHE A 37 6.48 12.06 -62.21
N PHE A 38 7.37 13.05 -62.14
CA PHE A 38 7.36 14.15 -63.11
C PHE A 38 7.79 13.72 -64.52
N GLU A 39 8.69 12.75 -64.65
CA GLU A 39 9.01 12.14 -65.94
C GLU A 39 7.80 11.41 -66.55
N ALA A 40 7.07 10.62 -65.74
CA ALA A 40 5.85 9.94 -66.19
C ALA A 40 4.77 10.93 -66.68
N ILE A 41 4.64 12.09 -66.03
CA ILE A 41 3.71 13.16 -66.47
C ILE A 41 4.11 13.74 -67.83
N LYS A 42 5.41 13.92 -68.08
CA LYS A 42 5.91 14.44 -69.37
C LYS A 42 5.68 13.44 -70.50
N GLU A 43 5.77 12.14 -70.20
CA GLU A 43 5.63 11.07 -71.18
C GLU A 43 4.15 10.80 -71.52
N ASP A 44 3.29 10.58 -70.52
CA ASP A 44 1.85 10.36 -70.69
C ASP A 44 1.06 10.87 -69.48
N ARG A 45 0.69 12.15 -69.56
CA ARG A 45 -0.08 12.84 -68.52
C ARG A 45 -1.45 12.18 -68.25
N GLU A 46 -2.11 11.69 -69.29
CA GLU A 46 -3.48 11.19 -69.17
C GLU A 46 -3.49 9.84 -68.44
N ARG A 47 -2.50 8.98 -68.70
CA ARG A 47 -2.29 7.75 -67.94
C ARG A 47 -2.09 8.02 -66.44
N VAL A 48 -1.21 8.96 -66.08
CA VAL A 48 -0.92 9.28 -64.68
C VAL A 48 -2.17 9.78 -63.95
N TYR A 49 -2.95 10.67 -64.55
CA TYR A 49 -4.18 11.16 -63.90
C TYR A 49 -5.24 10.07 -63.72
N ARG A 50 -5.35 9.14 -64.67
CA ARG A 50 -6.27 8.00 -64.57
C ARG A 50 -5.86 7.07 -63.43
N GLU A 51 -4.56 6.84 -63.28
CA GLU A 51 -3.98 6.07 -62.20
C GLU A 51 -4.19 6.72 -60.81
N ILE A 52 -3.99 8.04 -60.70
CA ILE A 52 -4.29 8.79 -59.47
C ILE A 52 -5.78 8.70 -59.13
N ALA A 53 -6.67 8.87 -60.11
CA ALA A 53 -8.11 8.78 -59.91
C ALA A 53 -8.49 7.39 -59.37
N ASN A 54 -7.97 6.32 -59.96
CA ASN A 54 -8.21 4.95 -59.49
C ASN A 54 -7.74 4.75 -58.04
N ILE A 55 -6.56 5.26 -57.67
CA ILE A 55 -6.05 5.17 -56.29
C ILE A 55 -6.95 5.94 -55.33
N MET A 56 -7.42 7.13 -55.71
CA MET A 56 -8.32 7.92 -54.87
C MET A 56 -9.69 7.23 -54.71
N ASP A 57 -10.21 6.57 -55.74
CA ASP A 57 -11.45 5.80 -55.67
C ASP A 57 -11.28 4.55 -54.79
N GLU A 58 -10.17 3.82 -54.92
CA GLU A 58 -9.81 2.71 -54.03
C GLU A 58 -9.69 3.17 -52.57
N ALA A 59 -8.99 4.29 -52.32
CA ALA A 59 -8.83 4.88 -50.99
C ALA A 59 -10.18 5.33 -50.40
N ARG A 60 -11.08 5.89 -51.21
CA ARG A 60 -12.43 6.24 -50.78
C ARG A 60 -13.24 4.98 -50.42
N GLY A 61 -13.10 3.91 -51.19
CA GLY A 61 -13.71 2.61 -50.90
C GLY A 61 -13.21 2.00 -49.59
N THR A 62 -11.91 2.01 -49.34
CA THR A 62 -11.32 1.50 -48.09
C THR A 62 -11.73 2.35 -46.88
N LEU A 63 -11.73 3.68 -47.01
CA LEU A 63 -12.26 4.60 -46.00
C LEU A 63 -13.74 4.32 -45.69
N GLY A 64 -14.55 4.05 -46.72
CA GLY A 64 -15.94 3.64 -46.56
C GLY A 64 -16.08 2.36 -45.74
N ARG A 65 -15.26 1.34 -46.02
CA ARG A 65 -15.25 0.08 -45.27
C ARG A 65 -14.84 0.27 -43.80
N VAL A 66 -13.75 1.00 -43.56
CA VAL A 66 -13.25 1.29 -42.20
C VAL A 66 -14.29 2.08 -41.39
N ARG A 67 -14.98 3.02 -42.04
CA ARG A 67 -16.06 3.77 -41.39
C ARG A 67 -17.23 2.85 -41.01
N ASN A 68 -17.65 1.96 -41.91
CA ASN A 68 -18.71 0.99 -41.62
C ASN A 68 -18.34 0.04 -40.47
N GLU A 69 -17.10 -0.47 -40.47
CA GLU A 69 -16.59 -1.31 -39.37
C GLU A 69 -16.57 -0.55 -38.04
N ARG A 70 -16.15 0.72 -38.04
CA ARG A 70 -16.18 1.57 -36.85
C ARG A 70 -17.61 1.83 -36.37
N ASP A 71 -18.55 2.11 -37.27
CA ASP A 71 -19.95 2.35 -36.93
C ASP A 71 -20.62 1.07 -36.40
N GLU A 72 -20.25 -0.12 -36.91
CA GLU A 72 -20.70 -1.41 -36.37
C GLU A 72 -20.12 -1.70 -34.99
N LYS A 73 -18.82 -1.44 -34.78
CA LYS A 73 -18.18 -1.58 -33.47
C LYS A 73 -18.75 -0.61 -32.45
N GLN A 74 -19.09 0.60 -32.84
CA GLN A 74 -19.74 1.56 -31.95
C GLN A 74 -21.11 1.05 -31.49
N LYS A 75 -21.93 0.49 -32.39
CA LYS A 75 -23.21 -0.12 -32.00
C LYS A 75 -23.06 -1.27 -31.01
N GLN A 76 -22.02 -2.11 -31.18
CA GLN A 76 -21.73 -3.20 -30.22
C GLN A 76 -21.36 -2.66 -28.84
N VAL A 77 -20.61 -1.54 -28.77
CA VAL A 77 -20.27 -0.87 -27.51
C VAL A 77 -21.53 -0.30 -26.86
N ASP A 78 -22.37 0.40 -27.64
CA ASP A 78 -23.61 1.00 -27.11
C ASP A 78 -24.58 -0.08 -26.58
N GLU A 79 -24.64 -1.26 -27.20
CA GLU A 79 -25.42 -2.41 -26.74
C GLU A 79 -24.86 -3.01 -25.44
N LEU A 80 -23.54 -3.11 -25.32
CA LEU A 80 -22.87 -3.56 -24.08
C LEU A 80 -23.12 -2.59 -22.93
N ASP A 81 -23.05 -1.28 -23.18
CA ASP A 81 -23.32 -0.26 -22.16
C ASP A 81 -24.77 -0.37 -21.63
N GLN A 82 -25.75 -0.59 -22.53
CA GLN A 82 -27.14 -0.83 -22.12
C GLN A 82 -27.30 -2.10 -21.28
N GLN A 83 -26.59 -3.19 -21.61
CA GLN A 83 -26.60 -4.41 -20.80
C GLN A 83 -26.02 -4.17 -19.40
N VAL A 84 -24.92 -3.41 -19.31
CA VAL A 84 -24.30 -3.06 -18.02
C VAL A 84 -25.26 -2.26 -17.14
N ASP A 85 -25.95 -1.27 -17.71
CA ASP A 85 -26.95 -0.47 -16.97
C ASP A 85 -28.08 -1.36 -16.42
N SER A 86 -28.60 -2.29 -17.23
CA SER A 86 -29.64 -3.23 -16.78
C SER A 86 -29.18 -4.13 -15.62
N LEU A 87 -27.92 -4.59 -15.62
CA LEU A 87 -27.34 -5.41 -14.55
C LEU A 87 -27.14 -4.60 -13.25
N ILE A 88 -26.82 -3.31 -13.37
CA ILE A 88 -26.72 -2.41 -12.22
C ILE A 88 -28.08 -2.24 -11.56
N GLU A 89 -29.14 -2.03 -12.35
CA GLU A 89 -30.52 -1.94 -11.84
C GLU A 89 -30.96 -3.23 -11.15
N GLU A 90 -30.72 -4.40 -11.76
CA GLU A 90 -31.03 -5.71 -11.16
C GLU A 90 -30.29 -5.90 -9.84
N ARG A 91 -28.99 -5.60 -9.79
CA ARG A 91 -28.18 -5.69 -8.57
C ARG A 91 -28.73 -4.78 -7.47
N ASN A 92 -29.15 -3.56 -7.81
CA ASN A 92 -29.72 -2.63 -6.85
C ASN A 92 -31.07 -3.13 -6.30
N ALA A 93 -31.92 -3.71 -7.16
CA ALA A 93 -33.18 -4.32 -6.74
C ALA A 93 -32.95 -5.53 -5.80
N LEU A 94 -32.00 -6.40 -6.14
CA LEU A 94 -31.62 -7.54 -5.28
C LEU A 94 -31.06 -7.06 -3.93
N GLN A 95 -30.26 -5.99 -3.91
CA GLN A 95 -29.74 -5.44 -2.66
C GLN A 95 -30.86 -4.92 -1.76
N LEU A 96 -31.87 -4.26 -2.33
CA LEU A 96 -33.05 -3.82 -1.57
C LEU A 96 -33.86 -5.00 -1.02
N ALA A 97 -34.02 -6.07 -1.80
CA ALA A 97 -34.69 -7.29 -1.36
C ALA A 97 -33.93 -8.00 -0.23
N VAL A 98 -32.60 -8.08 -0.30
CA VAL A 98 -31.76 -8.64 0.77
C VAL A 98 -31.87 -7.80 2.05
N ASN A 99 -31.85 -6.47 1.92
CA ASN A 99 -31.98 -5.57 3.07
C ASN A 99 -33.35 -5.71 3.76
N SER A 100 -34.43 -5.87 2.99
CA SER A 100 -35.77 -6.07 3.55
C SER A 100 -35.92 -7.43 4.24
N LEU A 101 -35.37 -8.50 3.66
CA LEU A 101 -35.29 -9.82 4.31
C LEU A 101 -34.46 -9.78 5.60
N ALA A 102 -33.34 -9.06 5.60
CA ALA A 102 -32.50 -8.91 6.79
C ALA A 102 -33.21 -8.14 7.92
N LEU A 103 -34.06 -7.16 7.59
CA LEU A 103 -34.89 -6.45 8.57
C LEU A 103 -35.98 -7.35 9.15
N GLN A 104 -36.62 -8.19 8.34
CA GLN A 104 -37.64 -9.14 8.80
C GLN A 104 -37.06 -10.26 9.67
N ALA A 105 -35.81 -10.67 9.42
CA ALA A 105 -35.15 -11.74 10.17
C ALA A 105 -34.58 -11.31 11.52
N ARG A 106 -34.63 -10.02 11.90
CA ARG A 106 -34.12 -9.57 13.21
C ARG A 106 -35.11 -9.91 14.33
N PRO A 107 -34.74 -10.77 15.31
CA PRO A 107 -35.62 -11.14 16.41
C PRO A 107 -35.92 -9.94 17.32
N ALA A 108 -37.19 -9.82 17.73
CA ALA A 108 -37.80 -8.68 18.40
C ALA A 108 -37.31 -8.38 19.83
N GLU A 109 -36.27 -9.04 20.35
CA GLU A 109 -35.87 -8.91 21.77
C GLU A 109 -34.83 -7.81 22.08
N ALA A 110 -34.46 -6.95 21.14
CA ALA A 110 -33.42 -5.92 21.37
C ALA A 110 -33.93 -4.48 21.57
N GLN A 111 -35.23 -4.25 21.80
CA GLN A 111 -35.76 -2.89 22.05
C GLN A 111 -35.68 -2.45 23.52
N LYS A 112 -34.64 -2.84 24.26
CA LYS A 112 -34.29 -2.08 25.48
C LYS A 112 -33.51 -0.85 25.03
N ALA A 113 -34.21 0.29 24.99
CA ALA A 113 -33.68 1.59 24.62
C ALA A 113 -32.39 1.90 25.39
N GLN A 114 -31.24 1.57 24.80
CA GLN A 114 -29.96 2.07 25.28
C GLN A 114 -29.95 3.56 24.96
N ARG A 115 -29.80 4.40 25.99
CA ARG A 115 -29.62 5.85 25.78
C ARG A 115 -28.45 6.07 24.84
N SER A 116 -28.62 6.99 23.89
CA SER A 116 -27.59 7.33 22.93
C SER A 116 -26.32 7.76 23.64
N ALA A 117 -25.15 7.43 23.08
CA ALA A 117 -23.87 7.86 23.65
C ALA A 117 -23.86 9.39 23.83
N LYS A 118 -23.42 9.86 25.00
CA LYS A 118 -23.42 11.28 25.34
C LYS A 118 -22.33 12.00 24.55
N LEU A 119 -22.70 12.64 23.44
CA LEU A 119 -21.81 13.54 22.72
C LEU A 119 -21.45 14.75 23.60
N GLY A 120 -20.23 15.28 23.52
CA GLY A 120 -19.88 16.52 24.23
C GLY A 120 -20.75 17.69 23.80
N ASP A 121 -21.08 18.59 24.74
CA ASP A 121 -21.91 19.75 24.45
C ASP A 121 -21.17 20.76 23.56
N PRO A 122 -21.84 21.36 22.55
CA PRO A 122 -21.26 22.43 21.76
C PRO A 122 -20.87 23.63 22.63
N LYS A 123 -19.81 24.34 22.22
CA LYS A 123 -19.42 25.62 22.86
C LYS A 123 -20.52 26.66 22.67
N HIS A 124 -20.60 27.64 23.57
CA HIS A 124 -21.57 28.73 23.46
C HIS A 124 -21.26 29.60 22.25
N LEU A 125 -22.30 29.92 21.47
CA LEU A 125 -22.22 30.89 20.37
C LEU A 125 -22.36 32.30 20.96
N THR A 126 -21.39 33.17 20.73
CA THR A 126 -21.38 34.56 21.23
C THR A 126 -21.58 35.58 20.10
N ASP A 127 -20.54 35.85 19.32
CA ASP A 127 -20.52 36.83 18.22
C ASP A 127 -20.43 36.18 16.83
N GLY A 128 -20.44 34.85 16.77
CA GLY A 128 -20.31 34.07 15.53
C GLY A 128 -18.88 33.86 15.02
N LYS A 129 -17.85 34.40 15.70
CA LYS A 129 -16.43 34.20 15.33
C LYS A 129 -15.81 33.03 16.06
N GLU A 130 -16.04 32.91 17.37
CA GLU A 130 -15.49 31.85 18.21
C GLU A 130 -16.58 31.20 19.08
N PRO A 131 -17.22 30.11 18.61
CA PRO A 131 -16.99 29.37 17.37
C PRO A 131 -17.58 30.04 16.12
N ILE A 132 -17.02 29.72 14.95
CA ILE A 132 -17.60 30.07 13.64
C ILE A 132 -19.02 29.51 13.58
N PHE A 133 -20.01 30.37 13.30
CA PHE A 133 -21.43 30.03 13.30
C PHE A 133 -21.75 28.72 12.57
N GLU A 134 -21.23 28.52 11.36
CA GLU A 134 -21.38 27.29 10.56
C GLU A 134 -20.93 26.02 11.30
N SER A 135 -19.78 26.12 11.96
CA SER A 135 -19.20 25.02 12.71
C SER A 135 -19.97 24.73 13.99
N TRP A 136 -20.61 25.74 14.57
CA TRP A 136 -21.49 25.62 15.72
C TRP A 136 -22.83 25.02 15.31
N LEU A 137 -23.46 25.53 14.26
CA LEU A 137 -24.72 25.04 13.69
C LEU A 137 -24.62 23.55 13.32
N SER A 138 -23.53 23.16 12.64
CA SER A 138 -23.28 21.75 12.31
C SER A 138 -23.19 20.85 13.55
N ARG A 139 -22.52 21.33 14.62
CA ARG A 139 -22.41 20.58 15.88
C ARG A 139 -23.74 20.51 16.63
N MET A 140 -24.50 21.60 16.65
CA MET A 140 -25.83 21.66 17.26
C MET A 140 -26.80 20.70 16.57
N ARG A 141 -26.91 20.75 15.24
CA ARG A 141 -27.77 19.83 14.47
C ARG A 141 -27.39 18.37 14.71
N ARG A 142 -26.09 18.03 14.72
CA ARG A 142 -25.62 16.67 15.04
C ARG A 142 -25.93 16.26 16.47
N LYS A 143 -25.78 17.17 17.44
CA LYS A 143 -26.07 16.89 18.85
C LYS A 143 -27.55 16.57 19.06
N LEU A 144 -28.44 17.37 18.47
CA LEU A 144 -29.89 17.13 18.53
C LEU A 144 -30.29 15.84 17.80
N ALA A 145 -29.62 15.48 16.70
CA ALA A 145 -29.90 14.24 15.97
C ALA A 145 -29.41 12.99 16.71
N VAL A 146 -28.18 12.99 17.25
CA VAL A 146 -27.59 11.82 17.93
C VAL A 146 -28.21 11.62 19.32
N ASN A 147 -28.47 12.70 20.04
CA ASN A 147 -29.09 12.68 21.37
C ASN A 147 -30.57 13.07 21.31
N ALA A 148 -31.29 12.68 20.26
CA ALA A 148 -32.73 12.97 20.12
C ALA A 148 -33.57 12.42 21.29
N ASP A 149 -33.12 11.31 21.89
CA ASP A 149 -33.68 10.70 23.10
C ASP A 149 -33.64 11.60 24.34
N HIS A 150 -32.73 12.59 24.39
CA HIS A 150 -32.60 13.54 25.49
C HIS A 150 -33.46 14.80 25.30
N PHE A 151 -33.88 15.09 24.07
CA PHE A 151 -34.65 16.29 23.72
C PHE A 151 -35.93 15.90 22.96
N PRO A 152 -36.86 15.18 23.62
CA PRO A 152 -38.01 14.58 22.94
C PRO A 152 -39.06 15.60 22.47
N THR A 153 -39.13 16.78 23.11
CA THR A 153 -40.07 17.84 22.76
C THR A 153 -39.35 18.99 22.07
N GLU A 154 -40.05 19.69 21.18
CA GLU A 154 -39.47 20.83 20.47
C GLU A 154 -39.12 21.98 21.43
N GLU A 155 -39.92 22.19 22.48
CA GLU A 155 -39.61 23.11 23.59
C GLU A 155 -38.27 22.76 24.26
N SER A 156 -37.99 21.47 24.51
CA SER A 156 -36.70 21.05 25.11
C SER A 156 -35.51 21.28 24.17
N ARG A 157 -35.74 21.18 22.85
CA ARG A 157 -34.73 21.47 21.82
C ARG A 157 -34.46 22.98 21.76
N ILE A 158 -35.50 23.80 21.76
CA ILE A 158 -35.40 25.28 21.78
C ILE A 158 -34.66 25.74 23.03
N ALA A 159 -35.06 25.26 24.22
CA ALA A 159 -34.39 25.60 25.47
C ALA A 159 -32.91 25.18 25.49
N TYR A 160 -32.57 24.05 24.86
CA TYR A 160 -31.16 23.65 24.72
C TYR A 160 -30.40 24.58 23.77
N VAL A 161 -31.00 24.99 22.64
CA VAL A 161 -30.37 25.96 21.73
C VAL A 161 -30.14 27.30 22.43
N GLU A 162 -31.14 27.81 23.15
CA GLU A 162 -31.03 29.05 23.94
C GLU A 162 -29.89 28.94 24.96
N ASN A 163 -29.81 27.84 25.71
CA ASN A 163 -28.73 27.60 26.67
C ASN A 163 -27.35 27.52 26.01
N ARG A 164 -27.26 27.20 24.71
CA ARG A 164 -26.01 27.16 23.94
C ARG A 164 -25.71 28.47 23.20
N THR A 165 -26.51 29.51 23.41
CA THR A 165 -26.26 30.87 22.89
C THR A 165 -26.01 31.83 24.05
N GLU A 166 -24.97 32.65 23.95
CA GLU A 166 -24.60 33.67 24.94
C GLU A 166 -24.32 35.00 24.22
N GLY A 167 -24.16 36.10 24.97
CA GLY A 167 -23.74 37.39 24.41
C GLY A 167 -24.69 37.95 23.34
N GLU A 168 -24.14 38.37 22.20
CA GLU A 168 -24.90 39.00 21.10
C GLU A 168 -25.93 38.03 20.49
N ALA A 169 -25.57 36.76 20.31
CA ALA A 169 -26.51 35.75 19.79
C ALA A 169 -27.73 35.59 20.70
N ALA A 170 -27.52 35.53 22.02
CA ALA A 170 -28.61 35.48 23.00
C ALA A 170 -29.47 36.76 23.00
N ARG A 171 -28.85 37.94 22.83
CA ARG A 171 -29.60 39.21 22.72
C ARG A 171 -30.51 39.26 21.50
N HIS A 172 -30.10 38.65 20.39
CA HIS A 172 -30.94 38.54 19.19
C HIS A 172 -32.14 37.61 19.41
N LEU A 173 -31.96 36.53 20.17
CA LEU A 173 -33.04 35.57 20.46
C LEU A 173 -34.01 36.05 21.55
N ALA A 174 -33.51 36.77 22.56
CA ALA A 174 -34.25 37.16 23.75
C ALA A 174 -35.65 37.78 23.50
N PRO A 175 -35.87 38.64 22.48
CA PRO A 175 -37.21 39.17 22.19
C PRO A 175 -38.22 38.09 21.77
N LYS A 176 -37.80 37.13 20.93
CA LYS A 176 -38.66 36.06 20.39
C LYS A 176 -38.75 34.82 21.29
N MET A 177 -37.92 34.74 22.34
CA MET A 177 -37.97 33.68 23.35
C MET A 177 -38.99 33.96 24.47
N ARG A 178 -39.56 35.17 24.55
CA ARG A 178 -40.57 35.47 25.58
C ARG A 178 -41.87 34.71 25.30
N GLU A 179 -42.46 34.14 26.35
CA GLU A 179 -43.66 33.31 26.26
C GLU A 179 -44.87 34.04 25.64
N ASP A 180 -44.94 35.37 25.82
CA ASP A 180 -46.01 36.26 25.36
C ASP A 180 -45.77 36.86 23.96
N HIS A 181 -44.64 36.57 23.30
CA HIS A 181 -44.35 37.12 21.99
C HIS A 181 -45.24 36.47 20.90
N PRO A 182 -45.90 37.26 20.03
CA PRO A 182 -46.82 36.72 19.02
C PRO A 182 -46.14 35.84 17.98
N GLU A 183 -44.85 36.09 17.69
CA GLU A 183 -44.02 35.29 16.78
C GLU A 183 -42.94 34.51 17.56
N LYS A 184 -43.32 33.82 18.64
CA LYS A 184 -42.36 32.95 19.35
C LYS A 184 -41.91 31.79 18.46
N PHE A 185 -40.71 31.27 18.72
CA PHE A 185 -40.22 30.10 17.98
C PHE A 185 -41.02 28.84 18.36
N GLU A 186 -41.58 28.16 17.37
CA GLU A 186 -42.28 26.88 17.57
C GLU A 186 -41.32 25.71 17.41
N THR A 187 -40.29 25.89 16.56
CA THR A 187 -39.28 24.87 16.29
C THR A 187 -37.85 25.35 16.53
N ALA A 188 -36.97 24.45 16.94
CA ALA A 188 -35.54 24.70 17.04
C ALA A 188 -34.91 25.00 15.66
N GLU A 189 -35.55 24.54 14.58
CA GLU A 189 -35.12 24.86 13.22
C GLU A 189 -35.37 26.34 12.88
N GLU A 190 -36.50 26.92 13.30
CA GLU A 190 -36.74 28.37 13.16
C GLU A 190 -35.70 29.20 13.92
N VAL A 191 -35.25 28.72 15.08
CA VAL A 191 -34.16 29.37 15.83
C VAL A 191 -32.87 29.34 15.02
N PHE A 192 -32.56 28.20 14.39
CA PHE A 192 -31.39 28.08 13.52
C PHE A 192 -31.50 28.96 12.28
N GLU A 193 -32.66 29.01 11.62
CA GLU A 193 -32.90 29.86 10.45
C GLU A 193 -32.75 31.35 10.80
N TYR A 194 -33.26 31.77 11.96
CA TYR A 194 -33.11 33.15 12.43
C TYR A 194 -31.64 33.52 12.70
N LEU A 195 -30.89 32.65 13.38
CA LEU A 195 -29.46 32.86 13.59
C LEU A 195 -28.66 32.79 12.29
N GLN A 196 -29.06 31.93 11.36
CA GLN A 196 -28.47 31.80 10.04
C GLN A 196 -28.66 33.12 9.26
N GLY A 197 -29.84 33.73 9.30
CA GLY A 197 -30.05 35.06 8.70
C GLY A 197 -29.17 36.18 9.27
N ILE A 198 -28.70 36.06 10.51
CA ILE A 198 -27.84 37.07 11.18
C ILE A 198 -26.35 36.82 10.90
N TYR A 199 -25.91 35.57 11.04
CA TYR A 199 -24.48 35.20 11.04
C TYR A 199 -24.01 34.52 9.75
N GLU A 200 -24.91 34.05 8.89
CA GLU A 200 -24.52 33.54 7.58
C GLU A 200 -24.06 34.70 6.70
N ASP A 201 -22.78 34.66 6.37
CA ASP A 201 -22.19 35.60 5.43
C ASP A 201 -22.77 35.36 4.03
N VAL A 202 -23.70 36.23 3.60
CA VAL A 202 -24.28 36.22 2.24
C VAL A 202 -23.19 36.22 1.17
N ASN A 203 -22.04 36.85 1.47
CA ASN A 203 -20.90 36.93 0.58
C ASN A 203 -19.87 35.81 0.81
N LYS A 204 -20.18 34.75 1.58
CA LYS A 204 -19.24 33.65 1.88
C LYS A 204 -18.58 33.08 0.63
N LEU A 205 -19.35 32.88 -0.44
CA LEU A 205 -18.81 32.40 -1.71
C LEU A 205 -17.82 33.40 -2.34
N GLU A 206 -18.14 34.69 -2.29
CA GLU A 206 -17.28 35.73 -2.86
C GLU A 206 -16.05 35.97 -1.98
N ASN A 207 -16.21 35.98 -0.65
CA ASN A 207 -15.12 36.03 0.32
C ASN A 207 -14.19 34.83 0.19
N ALA A 208 -14.73 33.62 0.03
CA ALA A 208 -13.93 32.43 -0.25
C ALA A 208 -13.18 32.53 -1.59
N LYS A 209 -13.81 33.07 -2.64
CA LYS A 209 -13.11 33.34 -3.91
C LYS A 209 -12.02 34.40 -3.74
N VAL A 210 -12.25 35.47 -2.98
CA VAL A 210 -11.25 36.50 -2.68
C VAL A 210 -10.08 35.90 -1.91
N GLU A 211 -10.33 35.14 -0.85
CA GLU A 211 -9.28 34.49 -0.06
C GLU A 211 -8.54 33.41 -0.87
N TYR A 212 -9.24 32.64 -1.71
CA TYR A 212 -8.59 31.74 -2.67
C TYR A 212 -7.68 32.51 -3.63
N ARG A 213 -8.16 33.62 -4.21
CA ARG A 213 -7.35 34.52 -5.06
C ARG A 213 -6.14 35.07 -4.29
N ARG A 214 -6.30 35.38 -3.00
CA ARG A 214 -5.24 35.89 -2.12
C ARG A 214 -4.18 34.83 -1.81
N LEU A 215 -4.59 33.59 -1.57
CA LEU A 215 -3.70 32.47 -1.26
C LEU A 215 -2.76 32.11 -2.42
N VAL A 216 -3.14 32.40 -3.66
CA VAL A 216 -2.40 31.92 -4.84
C VAL A 216 -1.20 32.82 -5.24
N MET A 217 -0.91 33.91 -4.52
CA MET A 217 0.18 34.83 -4.92
C MET A 217 1.38 34.92 -3.97
N ARG A 218 1.84 33.80 -3.39
CA ARG A 218 3.25 33.75 -2.94
C ARG A 218 4.24 33.67 -4.13
N ASN A 219 3.78 33.27 -5.32
CA ASN A 219 4.64 33.11 -6.50
C ASN A 219 4.44 34.16 -7.60
N GLY A 220 3.85 35.32 -7.28
CA GLY A 220 4.09 36.57 -8.04
C GLY A 220 3.51 36.71 -9.45
N TYR A 221 2.40 36.06 -9.80
CA TYR A 221 1.69 36.37 -11.05
C TYR A 221 0.30 36.94 -10.77
N GLU A 222 0.05 38.16 -11.26
CA GLU A 222 -1.27 38.80 -11.19
C GLU A 222 -2.31 37.97 -11.95
N PRO A 223 -3.50 37.72 -11.36
CA PRO A 223 -4.58 37.04 -12.06
C PRO A 223 -5.04 37.91 -13.23
N ARG A 224 -5.11 37.33 -14.42
CA ARG A 224 -5.64 37.99 -15.63
C ARG A 224 -7.08 38.45 -15.38
N THR A 225 -7.28 39.74 -15.13
CA THR A 225 -8.59 40.36 -14.93
C THR A 225 -9.22 40.89 -16.21
N SER A 226 -8.51 40.91 -17.33
CA SER A 226 -9.03 41.43 -18.58
C SER A 226 -9.70 40.34 -19.42
N PHE A 227 -10.98 40.54 -19.74
CA PHE A 227 -11.80 39.71 -20.64
C PHE A 227 -11.46 40.02 -22.11
N ASP A 228 -10.16 40.20 -22.40
CA ASP A 228 -9.68 40.50 -23.73
C ASP A 228 -9.37 39.16 -24.38
N TRP A 229 -10.37 38.60 -25.06
CA TRP A 229 -10.20 37.46 -25.96
C TRP A 229 -9.38 37.90 -27.18
N LYS A 230 -8.11 38.28 -26.98
CA LYS A 230 -7.14 38.15 -28.05
C LYS A 230 -6.97 36.63 -28.20
N PRO A 231 -7.42 36.02 -29.31
CA PRO A 231 -7.17 34.62 -29.56
C PRO A 231 -5.68 34.43 -29.34
N LEU A 232 -5.29 33.50 -28.47
CA LEU A 232 -3.91 33.06 -28.36
C LEU A 232 -3.45 32.86 -29.80
N LEU A 233 -2.50 33.67 -30.26
CA LEU A 233 -1.94 33.64 -31.61
C LEU A 233 -2.02 32.21 -32.11
N GLU A 234 -2.74 31.97 -33.21
CA GLU A 234 -3.05 30.62 -33.73
C GLU A 234 -1.81 29.72 -33.80
N THR A 235 -0.64 30.36 -33.88
CA THR A 235 0.66 29.76 -33.68
C THR A 235 1.24 30.12 -32.30
N LEU A 236 1.03 29.25 -31.31
CA LEU A 236 1.83 29.30 -30.07
C LEU A 236 3.33 29.19 -30.42
N PRO A 237 4.21 29.98 -29.77
CA PRO A 237 5.65 29.80 -29.93
C PRO A 237 6.06 28.37 -29.57
N ARG A 238 6.99 27.80 -30.34
CA ARG A 238 7.42 26.38 -30.27
C ARG A 238 7.69 25.89 -28.84
N VAL A 239 8.29 26.73 -28.00
CA VAL A 239 8.63 26.41 -26.61
C VAL A 239 7.40 26.13 -25.75
N GLU A 240 6.31 26.89 -25.94
CA GLU A 240 5.09 26.72 -25.14
C GLU A 240 4.31 25.47 -25.56
N LYS A 241 4.34 25.12 -26.86
CA LYS A 241 3.81 23.84 -27.34
C LYS A 241 4.53 22.65 -26.72
N LEU A 242 5.87 22.71 -26.65
CA LEU A 242 6.69 21.68 -26.01
C LEU A 242 6.34 21.53 -24.52
N LYS A 243 6.27 22.64 -23.76
CA LYS A 243 5.86 22.61 -22.35
C LYS A 243 4.47 22.00 -22.13
N ARG A 244 3.51 22.30 -23.00
CA ARG A 244 2.16 21.71 -22.92
C ARG A 244 2.16 20.22 -23.22
N GLU A 245 2.97 19.79 -24.18
CA GLU A 245 3.11 18.37 -24.48
C GLU A 245 3.80 17.64 -23.32
N ASP A 246 4.88 18.20 -22.77
CA ASP A 246 5.55 17.66 -21.58
C ASP A 246 4.57 17.54 -20.39
N ALA A 247 3.71 18.55 -20.18
CA ALA A 247 2.69 18.52 -19.16
C ALA A 247 1.64 17.41 -19.41
N ARG A 248 1.23 17.21 -20.66
CA ARG A 248 0.31 16.11 -21.03
C ARG A 248 0.94 14.74 -20.79
N GLN A 249 2.19 14.56 -21.22
CA GLN A 249 2.94 13.33 -20.98
C GLN A 249 3.10 13.06 -19.48
N HIS A 250 3.36 14.10 -18.69
CA HIS A 250 3.43 13.98 -17.24
C HIS A 250 2.09 13.57 -16.62
N VAL A 251 0.96 14.12 -17.09
CA VAL A 251 -0.38 13.69 -16.61
C VAL A 251 -0.65 12.22 -16.95
N ILE A 252 -0.34 11.80 -18.18
CA ILE A 252 -0.49 10.39 -18.60
C ILE A 252 0.37 9.47 -17.72
N GLN A 253 1.65 9.80 -17.52
CA GLN A 253 2.55 9.05 -16.64
C GLN A 253 2.03 9.01 -15.20
N MET A 254 1.50 10.13 -14.70
CA MET A 254 0.94 10.20 -13.36
C MET A 254 -0.26 9.26 -13.22
N GLU A 255 -1.18 9.24 -14.18
CA GLU A 255 -2.32 8.31 -14.21
C GLU A 255 -1.88 6.84 -14.20
N GLU A 256 -0.82 6.50 -14.93
CA GLU A 256 -0.23 5.15 -14.94
C GLU A 256 0.38 4.79 -13.57
N ILE A 257 1.13 5.71 -12.96
CA ILE A 257 1.71 5.53 -11.62
C ILE A 257 0.60 5.34 -10.58
N TRP A 258 -0.49 6.11 -10.65
CA TRP A 258 -1.63 5.97 -9.75
C TRP A 258 -2.31 4.61 -9.90
N LYS A 259 -2.55 4.14 -11.13
CA LYS A 259 -3.09 2.80 -11.39
C LYS A 259 -2.18 1.72 -10.79
N LEU A 260 -0.87 1.82 -11.03
CA LEU A 260 0.13 0.89 -10.48
C LEU A 260 0.15 0.91 -8.94
N ALA A 261 0.05 2.08 -8.33
CA ALA A 261 0.03 2.23 -6.87
C ALA A 261 -1.21 1.56 -6.25
N VAL A 262 -2.39 1.80 -6.83
CA VAL A 262 -3.65 1.18 -6.39
C VAL A 262 -3.56 -0.35 -6.50
N ASP A 263 -3.05 -0.88 -7.60
CA ASP A 263 -2.87 -2.31 -7.79
C ASP A 263 -1.87 -2.92 -6.81
N ASN A 264 -0.77 -2.23 -6.52
CA ASN A 264 0.21 -2.64 -5.51
C ASN A 264 -0.41 -2.70 -4.11
N VAL A 265 -1.21 -1.70 -3.74
CA VAL A 265 -1.93 -1.69 -2.45
C VAL A 265 -2.92 -2.85 -2.36
N LYS A 266 -3.71 -3.09 -3.42
CA LYS A 266 -4.65 -4.22 -3.48
C LYS A 266 -3.93 -5.57 -3.35
N ARG A 267 -2.80 -5.75 -4.04
CA ARG A 267 -1.96 -6.97 -3.91
C ARG A 267 -1.39 -7.12 -2.49
N ALA A 268 -0.90 -6.04 -1.89
CA ALA A 268 -0.37 -6.05 -0.53
C ALA A 268 -1.43 -6.46 0.50
N GLN A 269 -2.66 -5.93 0.39
CA GLN A 269 -3.80 -6.31 1.25
C GLN A 269 -4.16 -7.79 1.13
N GLY A 270 -4.10 -8.36 -0.08
CA GLY A 270 -4.31 -9.78 -0.32
C GLY A 270 -3.22 -10.65 0.33
N ILE A 271 -1.96 -10.26 0.19
CA ILE A 271 -0.81 -10.96 0.81
C ILE A 271 -0.90 -10.88 2.33
N GLU A 272 -1.23 -9.72 2.89
CA GLU A 272 -1.42 -9.52 4.33
C GLU A 272 -2.54 -10.42 4.87
N SER A 273 -3.70 -10.43 4.20
CA SER A 273 -4.83 -11.27 4.58
C SER A 273 -4.46 -12.76 4.58
N GLN A 274 -3.64 -13.20 3.62
CA GLN A 274 -3.18 -14.59 3.55
C GLN A 274 -2.11 -14.91 4.61
N ALA A 275 -1.20 -13.98 4.89
CA ALA A 275 -0.17 -14.12 5.91
C ALA A 275 -0.78 -14.16 7.33
N ASN A 276 -1.75 -13.30 7.60
CA ASN A 276 -2.41 -13.20 8.90
C ASN A 276 -3.19 -14.49 9.27
N LYS A 277 -3.70 -15.25 8.29
CA LYS A 277 -4.38 -16.53 8.54
C LYS A 277 -3.53 -17.55 9.31
N HIS A 278 -2.21 -17.54 9.10
CA HIS A 278 -1.28 -18.51 9.69
C HIS A 278 -0.38 -17.89 10.76
N ARG A 279 -0.58 -16.61 11.09
CA ARG A 279 0.23 -15.91 12.10
C ARG A 279 -0.07 -16.48 13.49
N ARG A 280 0.99 -16.77 14.25
CA ARG A 280 0.93 -17.26 15.64
C ARG A 280 1.70 -16.28 16.52
N GLU A 281 1.22 -16.09 17.75
CA GLU A 281 1.95 -15.31 18.75
C GLU A 281 3.26 -16.01 19.12
N PRO A 282 4.42 -15.32 19.13
CA PRO A 282 5.69 -15.92 19.51
C PRO A 282 5.74 -16.27 21.01
N ASN A 283 6.07 -17.52 21.35
CA ASN A 283 6.14 -18.03 22.73
C ASN A 283 7.53 -17.81 23.37
N PHE A 284 8.06 -16.58 23.32
CA PHE A 284 9.36 -16.23 23.90
C PHE A 284 9.20 -15.26 25.08
N GLY A 285 9.78 -15.61 26.23
CA GLY A 285 9.89 -14.76 27.42
C GLY A 285 11.25 -14.05 27.50
N VAL A 286 11.30 -12.97 28.29
CA VAL A 286 12.57 -12.34 28.67
C VAL A 286 13.36 -13.30 29.57
N GLY A 287 14.65 -13.48 29.29
CA GLY A 287 15.52 -14.46 29.94
C GLY A 287 15.55 -15.84 29.29
N ASP A 288 14.64 -16.14 28.35
CA ASP A 288 14.71 -17.38 27.57
C ASP A 288 15.99 -17.40 26.72
N LYS A 289 16.56 -18.60 26.58
CA LYS A 289 17.64 -18.88 25.64
C LYS A 289 17.06 -19.22 24.26
N VAL A 290 17.60 -18.61 23.22
CA VAL A 290 17.17 -18.80 21.83
C VAL A 290 18.36 -18.95 20.88
N PHE A 291 18.20 -19.79 19.88
CA PHE A 291 19.09 -19.88 18.74
C PHE A 291 18.68 -18.87 17.66
N LEU A 292 19.67 -18.17 17.09
CA LEU A 292 19.49 -17.23 15.99
C LEU A 292 19.80 -17.91 14.66
N SER A 293 18.86 -17.89 13.72
CA SER A 293 19.07 -18.46 12.38
C SER A 293 19.99 -17.60 11.52
N LEU A 294 21.00 -18.23 10.92
CA LEU A 294 22.00 -17.58 10.08
C LEU A 294 21.62 -17.52 8.59
N LYS A 295 20.39 -17.88 8.21
CA LYS A 295 19.98 -18.04 6.81
C LYS A 295 20.25 -16.82 5.92
N ASP A 296 20.03 -15.62 6.46
CA ASP A 296 20.15 -14.35 5.74
C ASP A 296 21.48 -13.61 6.04
N TYR A 297 22.36 -14.20 6.84
CA TYR A 297 23.60 -13.57 7.27
C TYR A 297 24.80 -14.13 6.51
N THR A 298 25.80 -13.28 6.24
CA THR A 298 27.05 -13.72 5.62
C THR A 298 27.90 -14.45 6.65
N ILE A 299 28.18 -15.73 6.40
CA ILE A 299 28.95 -16.61 7.28
C ILE A 299 30.41 -16.63 6.80
N GLN A 300 31.36 -16.68 7.73
CA GLN A 300 32.79 -16.76 7.38
C GLN A 300 33.20 -18.12 6.80
N ARG A 301 32.39 -19.18 7.00
CA ARG A 301 32.68 -20.50 6.45
C ARG A 301 32.57 -20.51 4.92
N PRO A 302 33.46 -21.24 4.22
CA PRO A 302 33.49 -21.26 2.75
C PRO A 302 32.25 -21.92 2.12
N SER A 303 31.57 -22.82 2.84
CA SER A 303 30.34 -23.43 2.36
C SER A 303 29.21 -23.28 3.37
N ARG A 304 28.05 -22.81 2.89
CA ARG A 304 26.84 -22.68 3.71
C ARG A 304 26.25 -24.03 4.11
N LYS A 305 26.48 -25.08 3.31
CA LYS A 305 26.00 -26.45 3.60
C LYS A 305 26.64 -27.03 4.87
N LEU A 306 27.93 -26.76 5.08
CA LEU A 306 28.67 -27.21 6.26
C LEU A 306 28.71 -26.13 7.35
N ALA A 307 28.01 -25.01 7.19
CA ALA A 307 27.93 -23.98 8.21
C ALA A 307 26.84 -24.32 9.23
N GLU A 308 27.04 -23.86 10.46
CA GLU A 308 26.04 -23.87 11.51
C GLU A 308 24.82 -23.06 11.03
N GLN A 309 23.65 -23.71 10.95
CA GLN A 309 22.43 -23.06 10.45
C GLN A 309 21.84 -22.08 11.47
N ASN A 310 22.05 -22.38 12.76
CA ASN A 310 21.66 -21.53 13.87
C ASN A 310 22.85 -21.38 14.82
N GLU A 311 23.05 -20.18 15.32
CA GLU A 311 24.06 -19.84 16.33
C GLU A 311 23.37 -19.59 17.68
N GLY A 312 24.10 -19.83 18.78
CA GLY A 312 23.59 -19.65 20.13
C GLY A 312 23.82 -20.88 21.01
N PRO A 313 23.17 -20.97 22.17
CA PRO A 313 22.02 -20.18 22.62
C PRO A 313 22.36 -18.76 23.13
N PHE A 314 21.53 -17.77 22.77
CA PHE A 314 21.62 -16.39 23.26
C PHE A 314 20.43 -16.04 24.15
N GLU A 315 20.66 -15.22 25.17
CA GLU A 315 19.62 -14.80 26.11
C GLU A 315 18.82 -13.60 25.56
N ILE A 316 17.50 -13.65 25.67
CA ILE A 316 16.62 -12.52 25.38
C ILE A 316 16.70 -11.50 26.53
N ILE A 317 17.18 -10.29 26.26
CA ILE A 317 17.28 -9.19 27.22
C ILE A 317 15.91 -8.50 27.39
N GLU A 318 15.26 -8.18 26.29
CA GLU A 318 13.99 -7.44 26.31
C GLU A 318 13.22 -7.62 24.99
N LYS A 319 11.91 -7.37 25.03
CA LYS A 319 11.04 -7.32 23.85
C LYS A 319 10.91 -5.87 23.38
N VAL A 320 11.32 -5.60 22.14
CA VAL A 320 11.23 -4.28 21.47
C VAL A 320 10.17 -4.37 20.38
N GLY A 321 8.93 -3.96 20.69
CA GLY A 321 7.79 -4.08 19.79
C GLY A 321 7.47 -5.55 19.46
N ASN A 322 7.55 -5.93 18.18
CA ASN A 322 7.41 -7.32 17.72
C ASN A 322 8.76 -8.03 17.52
N SER A 323 9.85 -7.53 18.10
CA SER A 323 11.18 -8.09 17.97
C SER A 323 11.84 -8.24 19.34
N TYR A 324 12.92 -9.02 19.41
CA TYR A 324 13.60 -9.33 20.66
C TYR A 324 15.05 -8.89 20.60
N ARG A 325 15.53 -8.27 21.68
CA ARG A 325 16.93 -7.90 21.84
C ARG A 325 17.69 -9.05 22.49
N LEU A 326 18.72 -9.54 21.82
CA LEU A 326 19.54 -10.65 22.27
C LEU A 326 20.84 -10.15 22.91
N ARG A 327 21.34 -10.87 23.91
CA ARG A 327 22.71 -10.71 24.42
C ARG A 327 23.69 -11.43 23.49
N LEU A 328 24.12 -10.73 22.43
CA LEU A 328 25.12 -11.23 21.49
C LEU A 328 26.54 -10.92 22.01
N PRO A 329 27.53 -11.79 21.75
CA PRO A 329 28.93 -11.50 22.05
C PRO A 329 29.45 -10.38 21.14
N ASN A 330 30.34 -9.52 21.66
CA ASN A 330 30.90 -8.37 20.92
C ASN A 330 31.68 -8.77 19.65
N SER A 331 32.07 -10.03 19.50
CA SER A 331 32.70 -10.56 18.28
C SER A 331 31.74 -10.66 17.10
N MET A 332 30.42 -10.76 17.36
CA MET A 332 29.40 -10.91 16.34
C MET A 332 28.91 -9.53 15.88
N LYS A 333 29.24 -9.16 14.63
CA LYS A 333 28.82 -7.89 14.01
C LYS A 333 27.39 -7.94 13.47
N ILE A 334 26.48 -8.52 14.24
CA ILE A 334 25.04 -8.60 13.92
C ILE A 334 24.30 -7.64 14.85
N HIS A 335 23.25 -7.00 14.34
CA HIS A 335 22.43 -6.11 15.15
C HIS A 335 21.74 -6.92 16.27
N PRO A 336 21.75 -6.45 17.54
CA PRO A 336 21.25 -7.24 18.67
C PRO A 336 19.73 -7.45 18.65
N ILE A 337 18.97 -6.68 17.85
CA ILE A 337 17.52 -6.83 17.71
C ILE A 337 17.21 -7.76 16.54
N SER A 338 16.50 -8.84 16.81
CA SER A 338 16.09 -9.86 15.83
C SER A 338 14.58 -10.13 15.86
N SER A 339 14.00 -10.35 14.68
CA SER A 339 12.58 -10.73 14.54
C SER A 339 12.33 -12.16 15.05
N PRO A 340 11.14 -12.46 15.60
CA PRO A 340 10.78 -13.78 16.12
C PRO A 340 10.93 -14.91 15.10
N ASP A 341 10.68 -14.65 13.82
CA ASP A 341 10.81 -15.64 12.74
C ASP A 341 12.23 -16.17 12.55
N LYS A 342 13.23 -15.43 13.04
CA LYS A 342 14.65 -15.80 12.98
C LYS A 342 15.12 -16.50 14.26
N LEU A 343 14.25 -16.68 15.25
CA LEU A 343 14.59 -17.24 16.55
C LEU A 343 13.98 -18.62 16.73
N ARG A 344 14.71 -19.51 17.39
CA ARG A 344 14.21 -20.81 17.85
C ARG A 344 14.47 -20.92 19.33
N LYS A 345 13.45 -21.29 20.11
CA LYS A 345 13.60 -21.48 21.55
C LYS A 345 14.56 -22.64 21.81
N ASP A 346 15.50 -22.43 22.72
CA ASP A 346 16.39 -23.49 23.17
C ASP A 346 15.55 -24.55 23.88
N ALA A 347 15.54 -25.75 23.31
CA ALA A 347 14.91 -26.89 23.94
C ALA A 347 15.88 -27.37 25.01
N ASN A 348 15.72 -26.87 26.24
CA ASN A 348 16.39 -27.43 27.42
C ASN A 348 16.05 -28.93 27.64
N ASP A 349 15.21 -29.52 26.79
CA ASP A 349 14.83 -30.92 26.76
C ASP A 349 15.51 -31.59 25.55
N PRO A 350 16.76 -32.08 25.69
CA PRO A 350 17.37 -32.93 24.68
C PRO A 350 16.50 -34.18 24.54
N LEU A 351 16.37 -34.71 23.32
CA LEU A 351 15.59 -35.91 23.08
C LEU A 351 16.06 -37.05 24.02
N PRO A 352 15.15 -37.88 24.56
CA PRO A 352 15.53 -38.97 25.46
C PRO A 352 16.61 -39.84 24.81
N GLY A 353 17.76 -39.98 25.49
CA GLY A 353 18.95 -40.69 24.99
C GLY A 353 20.02 -39.83 24.33
N GLN A 354 19.85 -38.50 24.22
CA GLN A 354 20.84 -37.61 23.61
C GLN A 354 21.88 -37.09 24.63
N GLN A 355 21.57 -37.09 25.93
CA GLN A 355 22.57 -36.93 26.98
C GLN A 355 23.16 -38.29 27.30
N ASN A 356 24.37 -38.56 26.80
CA ASN A 356 25.17 -39.67 27.33
C ASN A 356 25.61 -39.24 28.73
N GLU A 357 25.11 -39.92 29.76
CA GLU A 357 25.67 -39.79 31.10
C GLU A 357 27.16 -40.15 30.99
N THR A 358 28.03 -39.18 31.26
CA THR A 358 29.47 -39.47 31.34
C THR A 358 29.68 -40.46 32.49
N PRO A 359 30.20 -41.67 32.23
CA PRO A 359 30.47 -42.65 33.28
C PRO A 359 31.26 -42.01 34.43
N GLU A 360 30.81 -42.24 35.66
CA GLU A 360 31.49 -41.71 36.84
C GLU A 360 32.91 -42.28 36.92
N THR A 361 33.91 -41.42 37.15
CA THR A 361 35.29 -41.87 37.38
C THR A 361 35.39 -42.54 38.74
N VAL A 362 35.94 -43.75 38.80
CA VAL A 362 36.17 -44.46 40.05
C VAL A 362 37.39 -43.83 40.73
N LYS A 363 37.23 -43.35 41.98
CA LYS A 363 38.34 -42.81 42.76
C LYS A 363 39.13 -43.96 43.38
N ILE A 364 40.30 -44.26 42.83
CA ILE A 364 41.23 -45.25 43.38
C ILE A 364 42.46 -44.50 43.90
N GLN A 365 42.76 -44.64 45.20
CA GLN A 365 43.89 -43.98 45.88
C GLN A 365 44.00 -42.45 45.72
N GLY A 366 42.86 -41.77 45.52
CA GLY A 366 42.80 -40.31 45.40
C GLY A 366 42.94 -39.77 43.98
N GLU A 367 43.23 -40.62 43.00
CA GLU A 367 43.21 -40.26 41.58
C GLU A 367 41.94 -40.82 40.90
N ASN A 368 41.43 -40.07 39.91
CA ASN A 368 40.27 -40.47 39.13
C ASN A 368 40.74 -41.43 38.03
N GLU A 369 40.36 -42.70 38.13
CA GLU A 369 40.66 -43.73 37.14
C GLU A 369 39.40 -44.10 36.35
N TRP A 370 39.60 -44.51 35.10
CA TRP A 370 38.53 -45.06 34.25
C TRP A 370 38.66 -46.57 34.21
N GLU A 371 37.52 -47.25 34.32
CA GLU A 371 37.48 -48.70 34.10
C GLU A 371 37.73 -49.01 32.61
N VAL A 372 38.65 -49.93 32.39
CA VAL A 372 39.08 -50.37 31.07
C VAL A 372 38.32 -51.64 30.71
N GLU A 373 37.62 -51.63 29.58
CA GLU A 373 36.90 -52.81 29.06
C GLU A 373 37.87 -53.73 28.31
N ASP A 374 38.63 -53.19 27.35
CA ASP A 374 39.52 -53.98 26.49
C ASP A 374 40.72 -53.19 25.97
N VAL A 375 41.80 -53.90 25.64
CA VAL A 375 43.00 -53.35 24.99
C VAL A 375 42.93 -53.62 23.49
N LEU A 376 42.51 -52.62 22.73
CA LEU A 376 42.29 -52.73 21.29
C LEU A 376 43.59 -52.88 20.49
N ALA A 377 44.70 -52.29 20.96
CA ALA A 377 45.98 -52.36 20.28
C ALA A 377 47.15 -52.05 21.22
N SER A 378 48.30 -52.68 20.96
CA SER A 378 49.58 -52.36 21.61
C SER A 378 50.59 -51.85 20.59
N ARG A 379 51.38 -50.84 20.93
CA ARG A 379 52.52 -50.38 20.11
C ARG A 379 53.71 -49.98 20.97
N ILE A 380 54.90 -50.04 20.39
CA ILE A 380 56.12 -49.48 20.99
C ILE A 380 56.45 -48.17 20.29
N SER A 381 56.46 -47.06 21.03
CA SER A 381 56.84 -45.74 20.53
C SER A 381 57.98 -45.18 21.37
N ARG A 382 59.10 -44.84 20.72
CA ARG A 382 60.32 -44.33 21.38
C ARG A 382 60.80 -45.23 22.54
N GLY A 383 60.77 -46.54 22.34
CA GLY A 383 61.18 -47.54 23.34
C GLY A 383 60.21 -47.72 24.51
N LYS A 384 59.04 -47.06 24.50
CA LYS A 384 58.01 -47.17 25.54
C LYS A 384 56.77 -47.87 24.99
N LEU A 385 56.26 -48.84 25.74
CA LEU A 385 55.04 -49.57 25.42
C LEU A 385 53.81 -48.68 25.69
N GLN A 386 52.91 -48.64 24.72
CA GLN A 386 51.66 -47.89 24.77
C GLN A 386 50.51 -48.78 24.33
N TYR A 387 49.34 -48.55 24.92
CA TYR A 387 48.11 -49.26 24.62
C TYR A 387 47.05 -48.28 24.14
N ARG A 388 46.23 -48.72 23.18
CA ARG A 388 44.96 -48.08 22.85
C ARG A 388 43.87 -48.88 23.52
N VAL A 389 43.05 -48.19 24.30
CA VAL A 389 42.22 -48.81 25.32
C VAL A 389 40.76 -48.40 25.09
N LYS A 390 39.86 -49.37 25.11
CA LYS A 390 38.42 -49.13 25.13
C LYS A 390 37.98 -48.99 26.59
N ARG A 391 37.46 -47.83 26.95
CA ARG A 391 36.97 -47.54 28.31
C ARG A 391 35.52 -48.00 28.43
N LEU A 392 35.14 -48.53 29.59
CA LEU A 392 33.78 -48.96 29.84
C LEU A 392 32.80 -47.79 29.66
N GLY A 393 31.82 -47.95 28.76
CA GLY A 393 30.79 -46.94 28.48
C GLY A 393 31.20 -45.79 27.55
N PHE A 394 32.40 -45.81 26.97
CA PHE A 394 32.83 -44.82 25.97
C PHE A 394 33.06 -45.47 24.61
N ASP A 395 32.87 -44.68 23.54
CA ASP A 395 33.28 -45.04 22.19
C ASP A 395 34.81 -45.19 22.08
N ASP A 396 35.24 -45.94 21.07
CA ASP A 396 36.64 -46.22 20.78
C ASP A 396 37.46 -44.93 20.61
N ASP A 397 38.26 -44.62 21.63
CA ASP A 397 39.15 -43.48 21.62
C ASP A 397 40.43 -43.81 20.82
N SER A 398 40.87 -42.87 19.97
CA SER A 398 42.12 -43.00 19.19
C SER A 398 43.38 -42.64 20.00
N THR A 399 43.22 -42.32 21.28
CA THR A 399 44.30 -41.92 22.19
C THR A 399 45.14 -43.11 22.65
N TRP A 400 46.46 -42.93 22.70
CA TRP A 400 47.42 -43.95 23.15
C TRP A 400 47.91 -43.66 24.56
N TYR A 401 47.70 -44.59 25.48
CA TYR A 401 48.05 -44.46 26.88
C TYR A 401 49.36 -45.21 27.20
N PRO A 402 50.25 -44.63 28.02
CA PRO A 402 51.46 -45.32 28.50
C PRO A 402 51.09 -46.57 29.31
N ALA A 403 51.84 -47.66 29.13
CA ALA A 403 51.66 -48.90 29.90
C ALA A 403 51.60 -48.71 31.44
N PRO A 404 52.38 -47.81 32.07
CA PRO A 404 52.30 -47.57 33.51
C PRO A 404 50.96 -47.09 34.04
N ASN A 405 50.07 -46.61 33.16
CA ASN A 405 48.74 -46.14 33.55
C ASN A 405 47.73 -47.29 33.66
N LEU A 406 48.04 -48.49 33.14
CA LEU A 406 47.14 -49.66 33.16
C LEU A 406 47.38 -50.59 34.36
N LYS A 407 47.98 -50.10 35.46
CA LYS A 407 48.27 -50.92 36.65
C LYS A 407 47.04 -51.55 37.28
N GLY A 408 45.87 -50.91 37.17
CA GLY A 408 44.60 -51.40 37.69
C GLY A 408 44.00 -52.57 36.88
N SER A 409 44.48 -52.84 35.66
CA SER A 409 43.88 -53.82 34.74
C SER A 409 44.90 -54.85 34.21
N PRO A 410 45.64 -55.57 35.08
CA PRO A 410 46.68 -56.49 34.64
C PRO A 410 46.15 -57.73 33.90
N HIS A 411 44.85 -58.02 33.98
CA HIS A 411 44.23 -59.18 33.35
C HIS A 411 43.89 -58.97 31.87
N LEU A 412 44.00 -57.73 31.36
CA LEU A 412 43.71 -57.37 29.97
C LEU A 412 44.98 -57.26 29.10
N ILE A 413 46.16 -57.37 29.71
CA ILE A 413 47.48 -57.37 29.07
C ILE A 413 48.02 -58.79 29.12
#